data_AF-A0A5C6M294-F1
#
_entry.id   AF-A0A5C6M294-F1
#
_cell.length_a   1.000
_cell.length_b   1.000
_cell.length_c   1.000
_cell.angle_alpha   90.00
_cell.angle_beta   90.00
_cell.angle_gamma   90.00
#
_symmetry.space_group_name_H-M   'P 1'
#
loop_
_entity.id
_entity.type
_entity.pdbx_description
1 polymer ?
#
loop_
_entity_poly.entity_id
_entity_poly.type
_entity_poly.pdbx_seq_one_letter_code
_entity_poly.pdbx_strand_id
1 'polypeptide(L)'
;MTFEIPRVKTAPTVAVAAEKGAFSDTQVEIEYISCAVSKFAGMQKFDVEVLDRTSPAFFDELVRLMAAGYAKATDEAMLTAIQGGTLDGTVITLPWDGDELSGFISRGAAS
;
A
#
# COMPACT_ATOMS: atom_id res chain seq x y z
N MET A 1 -0.88 -9.65 -10.99
CA MET A 1 0.57 -9.59 -11.22
C MET A 1 1.22 -9.18 -9.90
N THR A 2 2.41 -9.64 -9.56
CA THR A 2 3.08 -9.24 -8.32
C THR A 2 4.46 -8.68 -8.65
N PHE A 3 4.90 -7.70 -7.88
CA PHE A 3 6.29 -7.26 -7.89
C PHE A 3 6.81 -7.23 -6.46
N GLU A 4 8.10 -7.52 -6.32
CA GLU A 4 8.75 -7.66 -5.03
C GLU A 4 9.72 -6.50 -4.81
N ILE A 5 9.66 -5.91 -3.62
CA ILE A 5 10.60 -4.88 -3.19
C ILE A 5 11.49 -5.47 -2.10
N PRO A 6 12.82 -5.58 -2.29
CA PRO A 6 13.72 -5.99 -1.24
C PRO A 6 13.86 -4.90 -0.18
N ARG A 7 13.78 -5.28 1.10
CA ARG A 7 14.07 -4.40 2.23
C ARG A 7 15.03 -5.05 3.22
N VAL A 8 15.81 -4.22 3.89
CA VAL A 8 16.68 -4.67 5.00
C VAL A 8 15.80 -4.90 6.22
N LYS A 9 15.74 -6.14 6.68
CA LYS A 9 14.99 -6.54 7.88
C LYS A 9 15.82 -6.32 9.14
N THR A 10 17.09 -6.73 9.09
CA THR A 10 18.02 -6.62 10.22
C THR A 10 19.28 -5.92 9.77
N ALA A 11 19.58 -4.78 10.40
CA ALA A 11 20.83 -4.06 10.20
C ALA A 11 21.99 -4.79 10.90
N PRO A 12 23.21 -4.71 10.36
CA PRO A 12 24.35 -5.37 10.99
C PRO A 12 24.78 -4.61 12.24
N THR A 13 25.34 -5.32 13.22
CA THR A 13 25.77 -4.72 14.48
C THR A 13 27.29 -4.68 14.58
N VAL A 14 27.81 -3.62 15.20
CA VAL A 14 29.23 -3.50 15.54
C VAL A 14 29.31 -3.21 17.03
N ALA A 15 30.13 -3.97 17.76
CA ALA A 15 30.31 -3.82 19.19
C ALA A 15 31.79 -3.89 19.57
N VAL A 16 32.13 -3.31 20.72
CA VAL A 16 33.48 -3.39 21.29
C VAL A 16 33.74 -4.84 21.73
N ALA A 17 34.77 -5.46 21.16
CA ALA A 17 35.24 -6.79 21.55
C ALA A 17 36.55 -6.67 22.35
N ALA A 18 36.66 -7.43 23.44
CA ALA A 18 37.92 -7.58 24.18
C ALA A 18 38.96 -8.36 23.33
N GLU A 19 40.25 -8.25 23.64
CA GLU A 19 41.27 -9.06 22.95
C GLU A 19 40.97 -10.56 23.07
N LYS A 20 40.87 -11.26 21.92
CA LYS A 20 40.41 -12.66 21.76
C LYS A 20 38.92 -12.92 22.07
N GLY A 21 38.11 -11.89 22.28
CA GLY A 21 36.65 -12.00 22.41
C GLY A 21 35.96 -12.30 21.08
N ALA A 22 34.76 -12.87 21.13
CA ALA A 22 33.93 -13.05 19.94
C ALA A 22 33.48 -11.69 19.39
N PHE A 23 33.46 -11.57 18.06
CA PHE A 23 32.97 -10.38 17.38
C PHE A 23 31.44 -10.35 17.34
N SER A 24 30.89 -9.15 17.13
CA SER A 24 29.47 -9.00 16.79
C SER A 24 29.22 -9.57 15.39
N ASP A 25 28.33 -10.57 15.28
CA ASP A 25 28.06 -11.31 14.04
C ASP A 25 26.58 -11.22 13.62
N THR A 26 25.90 -10.11 13.95
CA THR A 26 24.57 -9.88 13.37
C THR A 26 24.74 -9.53 11.90
N GLN A 27 24.32 -10.45 11.04
CA GLN A 27 24.39 -10.29 9.58
C GLN A 27 23.19 -9.50 9.05
N VAL A 28 23.33 -8.97 7.83
CA VAL A 28 22.24 -8.30 7.13
C VAL A 28 21.26 -9.34 6.60
N GLU A 29 20.02 -9.30 7.09
CA GLU A 29 18.92 -10.10 6.56
C GLU A 29 18.06 -9.22 5.64
N ILE A 30 17.82 -9.67 4.40
CA ILE A 30 16.93 -9.01 3.44
C ILE A 30 15.65 -9.82 3.32
N GLU A 31 14.52 -9.15 3.41
CA GLU A 31 13.21 -9.73 3.13
C GLU A 31 12.52 -9.01 1.96
N TYR A 32 11.60 -9.72 1.31
CA TYR A 32 10.90 -9.22 0.12
C TYR A 32 9.45 -8.90 0.47
N ILE A 33 9.05 -7.64 0.28
CA ILE A 33 7.65 -7.23 0.35
C ILE A 33 7.00 -7.51 -1.00
N SER A 34 5.97 -8.36 -1.01
CA SER A 34 5.17 -8.63 -2.20
C SER A 34 4.04 -7.62 -2.33
N CYS A 35 4.02 -6.88 -3.44
CA CYS A 35 2.89 -6.01 -3.80
C CYS A 35 2.08 -6.64 -4.93
N ALA A 36 0.77 -6.81 -4.71
CA ALA A 36 -0.15 -7.34 -5.71
C ALA A 36 -0.78 -6.22 -6.55
N VAL A 37 -0.63 -6.32 -7.87
CA VAL A 37 -1.29 -5.46 -8.86
C VAL A 37 -2.54 -6.18 -9.38
N SER A 38 -3.69 -5.62 -9.03
CA SER A 38 -5.02 -6.10 -9.41
C SER A 38 -5.60 -5.23 -10.54
N LYS A 39 -6.24 -5.88 -11.52
CA LYS A 39 -6.91 -5.20 -12.62
C LYS A 39 -8.40 -5.07 -12.32
N PHE A 40 -8.91 -3.85 -12.38
CA PHE A 40 -10.35 -3.56 -12.40
C PHE A 40 -10.77 -3.28 -13.84
N ALA A 41 -11.88 -3.87 -14.30
CA ALA A 41 -12.40 -3.65 -15.64
C ALA A 41 -13.91 -3.81 -15.65
N GLY A 42 -14.59 -2.91 -16.37
CA GLY A 42 -16.03 -2.96 -16.65
C GLY A 42 -16.26 -2.96 -18.16
N MET A 43 -17.26 -3.70 -18.63
CA MET A 43 -17.59 -3.78 -20.05
C MET A 43 -19.11 -3.75 -20.23
N GLN A 44 -19.58 -3.09 -21.28
CA GLN A 44 -20.98 -3.11 -21.69
C GLN A 44 -21.06 -3.50 -23.17
N LYS A 45 -21.97 -4.42 -23.49
CA LYS A 45 -22.22 -4.84 -24.87
C LYS A 45 -23.50 -4.19 -25.36
N PHE A 46 -23.45 -3.63 -26.56
CA PHE A 46 -24.59 -3.06 -27.25
C PHE A 46 -24.53 -3.42 -28.72
N ASP A 47 -25.70 -3.50 -29.34
CA ASP A 47 -25.83 -3.61 -30.78
C ASP A 47 -25.75 -2.20 -31.39
N VAL A 48 -25.09 -2.08 -32.55
CA VAL A 48 -24.89 -0.79 -33.23
C VAL A 48 -26.22 -0.10 -33.54
N GLU A 49 -27.24 -0.88 -33.86
CA GLU A 49 -28.59 -0.42 -34.16
C GLU A 49 -29.30 0.21 -32.97
N VAL A 50 -28.96 -0.24 -31.75
CA VAL A 50 -29.49 0.32 -30.51
C VAL A 50 -28.76 1.62 -30.19
N LEU A 51 -27.45 1.66 -30.41
CA LEU A 51 -26.64 2.86 -30.17
C LEU A 51 -27.05 4.04 -31.06
N ASP A 52 -27.35 3.77 -32.34
CA ASP A 52 -27.78 4.79 -33.31
C ASP A 52 -29.20 5.32 -33.03
N ARG A 53 -30.04 4.52 -32.35
CA ARG A 53 -31.41 4.90 -31.95
C ARG A 53 -31.51 5.52 -30.56
N THR A 54 -30.46 5.45 -29.75
CA THR A 54 -30.42 6.08 -28.43
C THR A 54 -30.14 7.57 -28.49
N SER A 55 -30.74 8.31 -27.56
CA SER A 55 -30.45 9.73 -27.41
C SER A 55 -28.97 9.94 -27.00
N PRO A 56 -28.28 10.96 -27.52
CA PRO A 56 -26.92 11.28 -27.11
C PRO A 56 -26.76 11.50 -25.60
N ALA A 57 -27.78 12.04 -24.93
CA ALA A 57 -27.79 12.25 -23.48
C ALA A 57 -27.76 10.93 -22.68
N PHE A 58 -28.41 9.88 -23.19
CA PHE A 58 -28.40 8.56 -22.55
C PHE A 58 -27.00 7.92 -22.61
N PHE A 59 -26.31 8.07 -23.74
CA PHE A 59 -24.97 7.54 -23.90
C PHE A 59 -23.96 8.24 -22.96
N ASP A 60 -24.09 9.57 -22.80
CA ASP A 60 -23.24 10.34 -21.87
C ASP A 60 -23.44 9.88 -20.42
N GLU A 61 -24.69 9.69 -20.00
CA GLU A 61 -24.98 9.20 -18.65
C GLU A 61 -24.50 7.75 -18.44
N LEU A 62 -24.60 6.91 -19.46
CA LEU A 62 -24.07 5.55 -19.43
C LEU A 62 -22.55 5.54 -19.22
N VAL A 63 -21.80 6.38 -19.94
CA VAL A 63 -20.35 6.53 -19.74
C VAL A 63 -20.05 7.04 -18.33
N ARG A 64 -20.84 8.00 -17.83
CA ARG A 64 -20.72 8.52 -16.45
C ARG A 64 -20.92 7.42 -15.41
N LEU A 65 -21.94 6.59 -15.56
CA LEU A 65 -22.23 5.48 -14.66
C LEU A 65 -21.13 4.41 -14.71
N MET A 66 -20.56 4.13 -15.89
CA MET A 66 -19.43 3.21 -16.01
C MET A 66 -18.17 3.76 -15.33
N ALA A 67 -17.89 5.06 -15.48
CA ALA A 67 -16.79 5.72 -14.78
C ALA A 67 -16.99 5.71 -13.25
N ALA A 68 -18.21 5.99 -12.79
CA ALA A 68 -18.57 5.92 -11.38
C ALA A 68 -18.45 4.50 -10.82
N GLY A 69 -18.86 3.48 -11.59
CA GLY A 69 -18.72 2.08 -11.21
C GLY A 69 -17.26 1.65 -11.10
N TYR A 70 -16.39 2.12 -12.00
CA TYR A 70 -14.95 1.89 -11.92
C TYR A 70 -14.36 2.55 -10.67
N ALA A 71 -14.66 3.82 -10.44
CA ALA A 71 -14.19 4.57 -9.28
C ALA A 71 -14.62 3.90 -7.96
N LYS A 72 -15.89 3.49 -7.88
CA LYS A 72 -16.41 2.74 -6.72
C LYS A 72 -15.60 1.47 -6.46
N ALA A 73 -15.34 0.66 -7.48
CA ALA A 73 -14.61 -0.59 -7.33
C ALA A 73 -13.17 -0.37 -6.85
N THR A 74 -12.51 0.69 -7.33
CA THR A 74 -11.16 1.05 -6.87
C THR A 74 -11.16 1.61 -5.45
N ASP A 75 -12.16 2.44 -5.11
CA ASP A 75 -12.27 3.05 -3.77
C ASP A 75 -12.61 2.00 -2.71
N GLU A 76 -13.48 1.04 -3.01
CA GLU A 76 -13.83 -0.06 -2.11
C GLU A 76 -12.62 -0.97 -1.83
N ALA A 77 -11.79 -1.22 -2.85
CA ALA A 77 -10.54 -1.95 -2.69
C ALA A 77 -9.54 -1.20 -1.81
N MET A 78 -9.41 0.12 -2.00
CA MET A 78 -8.53 0.97 -1.20
C MET A 78 -9.00 1.07 0.26
N LEU A 79 -10.30 1.23 0.49
CA LEU A 79 -10.90 1.24 1.83
C LEU A 79 -10.64 -0.08 2.56
N THR A 80 -10.87 -1.20 1.89
CA THR A 80 -10.61 -2.54 2.45
C THR A 80 -9.14 -2.70 2.83
N ALA A 81 -8.22 -2.23 1.98
CA ALA A 81 -6.79 -2.29 2.25
C ALA A 81 -6.40 -1.45 3.48
N ILE A 82 -6.98 -0.24 3.64
CA ILE A 82 -6.76 0.60 4.82
C ILE A 82 -7.28 -0.08 6.09
N GLN A 83 -8.49 -0.63 6.05
CA GLN A 83 -9.12 -1.29 7.20
C GLN A 83 -8.37 -2.56 7.64
N GLY A 84 -7.74 -3.26 6.69
CA GLY A 84 -6.86 -4.39 6.97
C GLY A 84 -5.45 -4.01 7.43
N GLY A 85 -5.08 -2.73 7.38
CA GLY A 85 -3.79 -2.24 7.85
C GLY A 85 -3.68 -2.25 9.37
N THR A 86 -2.55 -2.70 9.90
CA THR A 86 -2.25 -2.59 11.33
C THR A 86 -2.03 -1.11 11.69
N LEU A 87 -2.87 -0.55 12.55
CA LEU A 87 -2.61 0.77 13.15
C LEU A 87 -1.33 0.69 14.00
N ASP A 88 -0.50 1.74 13.96
CA ASP A 88 0.53 1.95 14.98
C ASP A 88 -0.18 2.13 16.33
N GLY A 89 -0.28 1.03 17.09
CA GLY A 89 -1.00 0.97 18.36
C GLY A 89 -0.31 1.71 19.51
N THR A 90 0.80 2.38 19.23
CA THR A 90 1.57 3.11 20.24
C THR A 90 0.97 4.50 20.42
N VAL A 91 0.39 4.76 21.59
CA VAL A 91 -0.11 6.09 21.96
C VAL A 91 1.08 7.06 21.98
N ILE A 92 1.04 8.04 21.07
CA ILE A 92 1.93 9.20 21.12
C ILE A 92 1.33 10.15 22.16
N THR A 93 2.02 10.34 23.29
CA THR A 93 1.52 11.22 24.36
C THR A 93 1.84 12.65 23.98
N LEU A 94 0.87 13.55 24.04
CA LEU A 94 1.11 14.98 23.83
C LEU A 94 1.80 15.60 25.07
N PRO A 95 2.64 16.64 24.93
CA PRO A 95 2.91 17.43 23.73
C PRO A 95 3.87 16.75 22.75
N TRP A 96 3.83 17.19 21.48
CA TRP A 96 4.66 16.64 20.41
C TRP A 96 6.06 17.28 20.46
N ASP A 97 7.05 16.52 20.89
CA ASP A 97 8.46 16.87 20.90
C ASP A 97 9.25 16.08 19.82
N GLY A 98 10.56 16.34 19.74
CA GLY A 98 11.43 15.74 18.74
C GLY A 98 11.63 14.23 18.90
N ASP A 99 11.56 13.71 20.12
CA ASP A 99 11.68 12.28 20.44
C ASP A 99 10.40 11.54 20.04
N GLU A 100 9.21 12.12 20.25
CA GLU A 100 7.97 11.50 19.78
C GLU A 100 7.88 11.44 18.24
N LEU A 101 8.33 12.49 17.54
CA LEU A 101 8.42 12.50 16.07
C LEU A 101 9.44 11.48 15.56
N SER A 102 10.64 11.45 16.15
CA SER A 102 11.68 10.47 15.81
C SER A 102 11.19 9.05 16.04
N GLY A 103 10.53 8.79 17.17
CA GLY A 103 9.91 7.51 17.48
C GLY A 103 8.84 7.09 16.47
N PHE A 104 7.98 8.02 16.04
CA PHE A 104 6.99 7.75 15.00
C PHE A 104 7.63 7.41 13.64
N ILE A 105 8.63 8.18 13.22
CA ILE A 105 9.37 7.93 11.97
C ILE A 105 10.09 6.58 12.02
N SER A 106 10.77 6.27 13.13
CA SER A 106 11.47 4.98 13.30
C SER A 106 10.53 3.79 13.30
N ARG A 107 9.31 3.90 13.84
CA ARG A 107 8.30 2.82 13.76
C ARG A 107 7.70 2.68 12.38
N GLY A 108 7.44 3.80 11.69
CA GLY A 108 7.01 3.80 10.29
C GLY A 108 8.05 3.20 9.34
N ALA A 109 9.34 3.32 9.67
CA ALA A 109 10.42 2.67 8.92
C ALA A 109 10.57 1.17 9.23
N ALA A 110 9.99 0.68 10.32
CA ALA A 110 10.07 -0.73 10.76
C ALA A 110 8.86 -1.59 10.32
N SER A 111 7.73 -0.97 9.94
CA SER A 111 6.56 -1.65 9.34
C SER A 111 6.68 -1.77 7.83
#